data_AF-A0A0G1P271-F1
#
_entry.id   AF-A0A0G1P271-F1
#
_cell.length_a   1.000
_cell.length_b   1.000
_cell.length_c   1.000
_cell.angle_alpha   90.00
_cell.angle_beta   90.00
_cell.angle_gamma   90.00
#
_symmetry.space_group_name_H-M   'P 1'
#
loop_
_entity.id
_entity.type
_entity.pdbx_description
1 polymer ?
#
loop_
_entity_poly.entity_id
_entity_poly.type
_entity_poly.pdbx_seq_one_letter_code
_entity_poly.pdbx_strand_id
1 'polypeptide(L)'
;MKKILLIIFILVLILLGYFAYQNLNKSPTTPSKNSPPQLIDISKIKDIPTQTGGDVFETTPPAEQQYVDATGLIMSQLPIYTPNFTITFRYATGKFIVTRTNLNIDLSSAFQVWYSNSPYQAIPLTRFLLVP
;
A
#
# COMPACT_ATOMS: atom_id res chain seq x y z
N MET A 1 -3.04 -22.32 -51.48
CA MET A 1 -2.92 -22.42 -50.00
C MET A 1 -2.48 -21.11 -49.33
N LYS A 2 -1.46 -20.38 -49.82
CA LYS A 2 -1.00 -19.10 -49.20
C LYS A 2 -2.06 -17.99 -49.07
N LYS A 3 -3.00 -17.88 -50.03
CA LYS A 3 -4.06 -16.86 -50.01
C LYS A 3 -5.07 -17.03 -48.86
N ILE A 4 -5.32 -18.26 -48.42
CA ILE A 4 -6.26 -18.57 -47.33
C ILE A 4 -5.66 -18.15 -45.98
N LEU A 5 -4.36 -18.36 -45.79
CA LEU A 5 -3.64 -17.96 -44.58
C LEU A 5 -3.68 -16.44 -44.36
N LEU A 6 -3.57 -15.65 -45.44
CA LEU A 6 -3.66 -14.20 -45.38
C LEU A 6 -5.04 -13.72 -44.91
N ILE A 7 -6.11 -14.36 -45.39
CA ILE A 7 -7.49 -14.01 -45.02
C ILE A 7 -7.74 -14.30 -43.53
N ILE A 8 -7.27 -15.45 -43.03
CA ILE A 8 -7.38 -15.80 -41.61
C ILE A 8 -6.61 -14.79 -40.75
N PHE A 9 -5.41 -14.39 -41.17
CA PHE A 9 -4.60 -13.42 -40.45
C PHE A 9 -5.28 -12.04 -40.35
N ILE A 10 -5.91 -11.57 -41.43
CA ILE A 10 -6.66 -10.30 -41.44
C ILE A 10 -7.88 -10.38 -40.50
N LEU A 11 -8.61 -11.49 -40.50
CA LEU A 11 -9.77 -11.69 -39.60
C LEU A 11 -9.36 -11.65 -38.12
N VAL A 12 -8.23 -12.28 -37.77
CA VAL A 12 -7.70 -12.26 -36.40
C VAL A 12 -7.32 -10.84 -35.96
N LEU A 13 -6.71 -10.06 -36.84
CA LEU A 13 -6.36 -8.65 -36.55
C LEU A 13 -7.60 -7.77 -36.33
N ILE A 14 -8.68 -7.97 -37.11
CA ILE A 14 -9.93 -7.22 -36.94
C ILE A 14 -10.59 -7.57 -35.59
N LEU A 15 -10.61 -8.85 -35.20
CA LEU A 15 -11.14 -9.27 -33.89
C LEU A 15 -10.33 -8.69 -32.72
N LEU A 16 -8.99 -8.72 -32.81
CA LEU A 16 -8.11 -8.13 -31.79
C LEU A 16 -8.34 -6.63 -31.65
N GLY A 17 -8.48 -5.91 -32.78
CA GLY A 17 -8.81 -4.48 -32.78
C GLY A 17 -10.16 -4.19 -32.13
N TYR A 18 -11.18 -5.02 -32.41
CA TYR A 18 -12.51 -4.88 -31.81
C TYR A 18 -12.49 -5.10 -30.29
N PHE A 19 -11.78 -6.13 -29.80
CA PHE A 19 -11.62 -6.38 -28.37
C PHE A 19 -10.85 -5.26 -27.66
N ALA A 20 -9.79 -4.74 -28.27
CA ALA A 20 -9.03 -3.61 -27.73
C ALA A 20 -9.91 -2.35 -27.64
N TYR A 21 -10.69 -2.05 -28.70
CA TYR A 21 -11.61 -0.92 -28.72
C TYR A 21 -12.71 -1.03 -27.65
N GLN A 22 -13.29 -2.22 -27.46
CA GLN A 22 -14.29 -2.45 -26.42
C GLN A 22 -13.72 -2.26 -25.01
N ASN A 23 -12.48 -2.68 -24.77
CA ASN A 23 -11.84 -2.51 -23.46
C ASN A 23 -11.41 -1.05 -23.19
N LEU A 24 -11.08 -0.27 -24.22
CA LEU A 24 -10.75 1.15 -24.10
C LEU A 24 -11.98 2.04 -23.86
N ASN A 25 -13.15 1.64 -24.37
CA ASN A 25 -14.40 2.41 -24.22
C ASN A 25 -15.28 1.98 -23.04
N LYS A 26 -14.83 1.02 -22.22
CA LYS A 26 -15.43 0.79 -20.91
C LYS A 26 -15.03 1.94 -20.00
N SER A 27 -15.88 2.96 -19.97
CA SER A 27 -15.83 4.00 -18.95
C SER A 27 -15.76 3.34 -17.56
N PRO A 28 -14.81 3.73 -16.71
CA PRO A 28 -14.69 3.17 -15.37
C PRO A 28 -15.99 3.51 -14.63
N THR A 29 -16.79 2.49 -14.36
CA THR A 29 -17.97 2.62 -13.51
C THR A 29 -17.45 2.86 -12.10
N THR A 30 -17.36 4.13 -11.72
CA THR A 30 -17.08 4.54 -10.35
C THR A 30 -18.25 4.04 -9.49
N PRO A 31 -18.02 3.26 -8.43
CA PRO A 31 -19.10 2.87 -7.54
C PRO A 31 -19.68 4.14 -6.91
N SER A 32 -20.98 4.36 -7.10
CA SER A 32 -21.70 5.48 -6.47
C SER A 32 -21.60 5.34 -4.95
N LYS A 33 -20.86 6.27 -4.32
CA LYS A 33 -20.52 6.26 -2.88
C LYS A 33 -21.67 6.72 -1.97
N ASN A 34 -22.92 6.65 -2.45
CA ASN A 34 -24.09 7.22 -1.77
C ASN A 34 -25.25 6.22 -1.56
N SER A 35 -25.05 4.92 -1.79
CA SER A 35 -26.06 3.92 -1.42
C SER A 35 -25.88 3.56 0.06
N PRO A 36 -26.92 3.69 0.91
CA PRO A 36 -26.87 3.18 2.28
C PRO A 36 -26.59 1.67 2.24
N PRO A 37 -25.86 1.11 3.23
CA PRO A 37 -25.58 -0.31 3.28
C PRO A 37 -26.90 -1.08 3.32
N GLN A 38 -27.21 -1.80 2.23
CA GLN A 38 -28.35 -2.69 2.19
C GLN A 38 -28.02 -3.91 3.05
N LEU A 39 -28.82 -4.12 4.10
CA LEU A 39 -28.84 -5.38 4.85
C LEU A 39 -29.23 -6.50 3.89
N ILE A 40 -28.26 -7.33 3.53
CA ILE A 40 -28.49 -8.51 2.70
C ILE A 40 -29.16 -9.55 3.59
N ASP A 41 -30.40 -9.90 3.24
CA ASP A 41 -31.17 -10.96 3.87
C ASP A 41 -30.47 -12.32 3.62
N ILE A 42 -29.89 -12.89 4.68
CA ILE A 42 -29.08 -14.11 4.67
C ILE A 42 -29.89 -15.30 4.12
N SER A 43 -31.22 -15.25 4.19
CA SER A 43 -32.11 -16.29 3.66
C SER A 43 -32.12 -16.38 2.12
N LYS A 44 -31.55 -15.39 1.41
CA LYS A 44 -31.45 -15.36 -0.06
C LYS A 44 -30.13 -15.85 -0.62
N ILE A 45 -29.17 -16.23 0.24
CA ILE A 45 -27.92 -16.85 -0.20
C ILE A 45 -28.21 -18.32 -0.50
N LYS A 46 -28.82 -18.56 -1.66
CA LYS A 46 -28.87 -19.89 -2.27
C LYS A 46 -27.60 -20.04 -3.10
N ASP A 47 -26.93 -21.16 -2.87
CA ASP A 47 -25.75 -21.67 -3.58
C ASP A 47 -24.40 -21.12 -3.09
N ILE A 48 -23.84 -21.86 -2.12
CA ILE A 48 -22.39 -21.90 -1.87
C ILE A 48 -21.80 -22.80 -2.97
N PRO A 49 -20.96 -22.31 -3.90
CA PRO A 49 -20.11 -23.20 -4.64
C PRO A 49 -18.96 -23.65 -3.73
N THR A 50 -18.96 -24.95 -3.46
CA THR A 50 -17.87 -25.73 -2.89
C THR A 50 -16.54 -25.47 -3.62
N GLN A 51 -15.44 -25.40 -2.86
CA GLN A 51 -14.03 -25.40 -3.27
C GLN A 51 -13.38 -24.08 -3.73
N THR A 52 -12.80 -23.35 -2.77
CA THR A 52 -11.39 -22.95 -2.84
C THR A 52 -10.82 -22.89 -1.42
N GLY A 53 -9.93 -23.83 -1.10
CA GLY A 53 -9.06 -23.77 0.07
C GLY A 53 -7.94 -22.76 -0.17
N GLY A 54 -8.29 -21.48 -0.13
CA GLY A 54 -7.35 -20.38 -0.22
C GLY A 54 -8.06 -19.15 0.31
N ASP A 55 -7.58 -18.65 1.45
CA ASP A 55 -7.89 -17.28 1.86
C ASP A 55 -7.62 -16.38 0.66
N VAL A 56 -8.66 -15.69 0.19
CA VAL A 56 -8.50 -14.58 -0.73
C VAL A 56 -7.85 -13.49 0.12
N PHE A 57 -6.52 -13.52 0.20
CA PHE A 57 -5.75 -12.43 0.78
C PHE A 57 -5.97 -11.22 -0.10
N GLU A 58 -6.73 -10.26 0.41
CA GLU A 58 -6.80 -8.93 -0.15
C GLU A 58 -5.37 -8.39 -0.16
N THR A 59 -4.76 -8.25 -1.34
CA THR A 59 -3.38 -7.79 -1.46
C THR A 59 -3.32 -6.35 -1.00
N THR A 60 -2.70 -6.11 0.15
CA THR A 60 -2.43 -4.76 0.65
C THR A 60 -1.71 -3.96 -0.43
N PRO A 61 -2.14 -2.73 -0.75
CA PRO A 61 -1.45 -1.87 -1.70
C PRO A 61 0.06 -1.78 -1.39
N PRO A 62 0.96 -1.78 -2.39
CA PRO A 62 2.40 -1.83 -2.15
C PRO A 62 2.94 -0.74 -1.21
N ALA A 63 2.37 0.47 -1.25
CA ALA A 63 2.78 1.57 -0.37
C ALA A 63 2.38 1.33 1.10
N GLU A 64 1.23 0.69 1.33
CA GLU A 64 0.76 0.36 2.67
C GLU A 64 1.56 -0.82 3.24
N GLN A 65 1.93 -1.80 2.39
CA GLN A 65 2.85 -2.86 2.79
C GLN A 65 4.23 -2.31 3.20
N GLN A 66 4.81 -1.40 2.42
CA GLN A 66 6.08 -0.74 2.75
C GLN A 66 6.02 0.01 4.09
N TYR A 67 4.90 0.66 4.39
CA TYR A 67 4.69 1.33 5.67
C TYR A 67 4.64 0.34 6.84
N VAL A 68 3.90 -0.76 6.69
CA VAL A 68 3.79 -1.82 7.70
C VAL A 68 5.15 -2.45 7.96
N ASP A 69 5.87 -2.80 6.91
CA ASP A 69 7.20 -3.42 6.99
C ASP A 69 8.21 -2.48 7.67
N ALA A 70 8.26 -1.20 7.27
CA ALA A 70 9.15 -0.22 7.88
C ALA A 70 8.81 0.02 9.36
N THR A 71 7.51 0.06 9.70
CA THR A 71 7.05 0.20 11.08
C THR A 71 7.44 -1.02 11.92
N GLY A 72 7.28 -2.23 11.40
CA GLY A 72 7.73 -3.46 12.06
C GLY A 72 9.24 -3.46 12.28
N LEU A 73 10.00 -3.06 11.26
CA LEU A 73 11.45 -2.99 11.33
C LEU A 73 11.93 -2.01 12.41
N ILE A 74 11.46 -0.76 12.40
CA ILE A 74 11.91 0.22 13.39
C ILE A 74 11.54 -0.23 14.81
N MET A 75 10.34 -0.79 14.99
CA MET A 75 9.85 -1.26 16.30
C MET A 75 10.70 -2.40 16.86
N SER A 76 11.20 -3.29 16.00
CA SER A 76 12.09 -4.39 16.41
C SER A 76 13.47 -3.92 16.90
N GLN A 77 13.86 -2.69 16.53
CA GLN A 77 15.17 -2.12 16.86
C GLN A 77 15.11 -1.07 17.98
N LEU A 78 13.93 -0.80 18.53
CA LEU A 78 13.81 0.15 19.63
C LEU A 78 14.38 -0.41 20.94
N PRO A 79 15.01 0.44 21.77
CA PRO A 79 15.36 1.84 21.50
C PRO A 79 16.55 1.97 20.53
N ILE A 80 16.47 2.93 19.60
CA ILE A 80 17.59 3.24 18.70
C ILE A 80 18.44 4.33 19.35
N TYR A 81 19.73 4.04 19.56
CA TYR A 81 20.70 4.99 20.08
C TYR A 81 21.55 5.56 18.95
N THR A 82 21.57 6.88 18.82
CA THR A 82 22.50 7.60 17.95
C THR A 82 23.36 8.55 18.79
N PRO A 83 24.47 9.09 18.25
CA PRO A 83 25.27 10.08 18.96
C PRO A 83 24.52 11.36 19.36
N ASN A 84 23.44 11.70 18.65
CA ASN A 84 22.74 12.98 18.76
C ASN A 84 21.37 12.89 19.43
N PHE A 85 20.72 11.74 19.32
CA PHE A 85 19.38 11.50 19.86
C PHE A 85 19.11 10.01 20.08
N THR A 86 18.05 9.72 20.82
CA THR A 86 17.46 8.39 20.96
C THR A 86 16.08 8.34 20.34
N ILE A 87 15.69 7.19 19.82
CA ILE A 87 14.32 6.93 19.37
C ILE A 87 13.71 5.87 20.26
N THR A 88 12.54 6.18 20.82
CA THR A 88 11.68 5.25 21.57
C THR A 88 10.27 5.28 20.99
N PHE A 89 9.36 4.41 21.44
CA PHE A 89 7.96 4.44 21.02
C PHE A 89 7.02 4.66 22.19
N ARG A 90 6.10 5.61 22.02
CA ARG A 90 5.02 5.88 22.97
C ARG A 90 3.74 5.25 22.47
N TYR A 91 3.39 4.09 23.03
CA TYR A 91 2.17 3.34 22.69
C TYR A 91 0.89 4.17 22.86
N ALA A 92 0.83 4.98 23.91
CA ALA A 92 -0.34 5.82 24.18
C ALA A 92 -0.68 6.81 23.04
N THR A 93 0.33 7.27 22.29
CA THR A 93 0.14 8.22 21.18
C THR A 93 0.42 7.61 19.81
N GLY A 94 0.88 6.35 19.77
CA GLY A 94 1.37 5.70 18.55
C GLY A 94 2.52 6.45 17.87
N LYS A 95 3.38 7.15 18.64
CA LYS A 95 4.45 7.99 18.07
C LYS A 95 5.84 7.51 18.45
N PHE A 96 6.78 7.65 17.53
CA PHE A 96 8.20 7.53 17.79
C PHE A 96 8.68 8.82 18.46
N ILE A 97 9.23 8.71 19.66
CA ILE A 97 9.74 9.86 20.41
C ILE A 97 11.22 9.97 20.13
N VAL A 98 11.63 11.07 19.53
CA VAL A 98 13.02 11.39 19.20
C VAL A 98 13.53 12.36 20.28
N THR A 99 14.34 11.86 21.21
CA THR A 99 14.82 12.64 22.37
C THR A 99 16.27 13.00 22.18
N ARG A 100 16.60 14.29 22.30
CA ARG A 100 17.98 14.79 22.20
C ARG A 100 18.88 14.15 23.26
N THR A 101 20.10 13.78 22.87
CA THR A 101 21.17 13.37 23.80
C THR A 101 22.32 14.36 23.84
N ASN A 102 22.60 15.05 22.73
CA ASN A 102 23.62 16.09 22.66
C ASN A 102 22.97 17.47 22.57
N LEU A 103 23.19 18.33 23.57
CA LEU A 103 22.55 19.65 23.65
C LEU A 103 23.09 20.66 22.63
N ASN A 104 24.27 20.41 22.04
CA ASN A 104 24.98 21.34 21.17
C ASN A 104 24.65 21.18 19.68
N ILE A 105 23.65 20.37 19.34
CA ILE A 105 23.27 20.09 17.96
C ILE A 105 21.81 20.49 17.69
N ASP A 106 21.52 20.90 16.46
CA ASP A 106 20.15 21.04 16.00
C ASP A 106 19.53 19.65 15.78
N LEU A 107 18.64 19.25 16.71
CA LEU A 107 17.95 17.97 16.69
C LEU A 107 17.18 17.74 15.38
N SER A 108 16.56 18.80 14.84
CA SER A 108 15.75 18.69 13.62
C SER A 108 16.62 18.33 12.43
N SER A 109 17.72 19.07 12.23
CA SER A 109 18.68 18.80 11.17
C SER A 109 19.33 17.42 11.31
N ALA A 110 19.78 17.06 12.51
CA ALA A 110 20.40 15.75 12.77
C ALA A 110 19.43 14.59 12.51
N PHE A 111 18.17 14.73 12.94
CA PHE A 111 17.14 13.72 12.70
C PHE A 111 16.79 13.62 11.21
N GLN A 112 16.65 14.73 10.50
CA GLN A 112 16.36 14.75 9.06
C GLN A 112 17.44 14.00 8.25
N VAL A 113 18.72 14.24 8.57
CA VAL A 113 19.86 13.55 7.95
C VAL A 113 19.81 12.05 8.23
N TRP A 114 19.58 11.65 9.49
CA TRP A 114 19.48 10.24 9.83
C TRP A 114 18.29 9.57 9.13
N TYR A 115 17.11 10.19 9.17
CA TYR A 115 15.88 9.64 8.59
C TYR A 115 16.03 9.43 7.08
N SER A 116 16.60 10.41 6.38
CA SER A 116 16.84 10.35 4.92
C SER A 116 17.83 9.25 4.51
N ASN A 117 18.69 8.79 5.42
CA ASN A 117 19.63 7.71 5.19
C ASN A 117 19.18 6.37 5.82
N SER A 118 18.01 6.34 6.45
CA SER A 118 17.48 5.15 7.13
C SER A 118 16.59 4.31 6.20
N PRO A 119 16.39 3.01 6.50
CA PRO A 119 15.38 2.20 5.82
C PRO A 119 13.93 2.56 6.19
N TYR A 120 13.72 3.57 7.05
CA TYR A 120 12.41 3.92 7.63
C TYR A 120 11.66 5.01 6.87
N GLN A 121 12.11 5.35 5.66
CA GLN A 121 11.57 6.44 4.84
C GLN A 121 10.07 6.28 4.50
N ALA A 122 9.54 5.06 4.58
CA ALA A 122 8.12 4.79 4.38
C ALA A 122 7.25 5.22 5.58
N ILE A 123 7.83 5.46 6.76
CA ILE A 123 7.09 5.90 7.96
C ILE A 123 6.90 7.42 7.90
N PRO A 124 5.69 7.97 7.80
CA PRO A 124 5.51 9.41 7.68
C PRO A 124 6.20 10.19 8.81
N LEU A 125 6.91 11.27 8.47
CA LEU A 125 7.62 12.13 9.45
C LEU A 125 6.71 12.59 10.61
N THR A 126 5.41 12.74 10.37
CA THR A 126 4.39 13.10 11.38
C THR A 126 4.24 12.08 12.52
N ARG A 127 4.76 10.86 12.34
CA ARG A 127 4.83 9.79 13.35
C ARG A 127 6.00 9.99 14.31
N PHE A 128 6.96 10.83 13.98
CA PHE A 128 8.11 11.15 14.82
C PHE A 128 7.85 12.46 15.57
N LEU A 129 7.96 12.43 16.89
CA LEU A 129 7.85 13.58 17.76
C LEU A 129 9.24 13.95 18.27
N LEU A 130 9.76 15.07 17.80
CA LEU A 130 11.03 15.61 18.25
C LEU A 130 10.81 16.30 19.60
N VAL A 131 11.46 15.76 20.63
CA VAL A 131 11.46 16.31 21.99
C VAL A 131 12.80 17.01 22.19
N PRO A 132 12.80 18.34 22.40
CA PRO A 132 14.03 19.12 22.50
C PRO A 132 14.91 18.72 23.68
#